data_AF-A0A653XJP9-F1
#
_entry.id   AF-A0A653XJP9-F1
#
_cell.length_a   1.000
_cell.length_b   1.000
_cell.length_c   1.000
_cell.angle_alpha   90.00
_cell.angle_beta   90.00
_cell.angle_gamma   90.00
#
_symmetry.space_group_name_H-M   'P 1'
#
loop_
_entity.id
_entity.type
_entity.pdbx_description
1 polymer ?
#
loop_
_entity_poly.entity_id
_entity_poly.type
_entity_poly.pdbx_seq_one_letter_code
_entity_poly.pdbx_strand_id
1 'polypeptide(L)'
;MAAVWLVLCALLLAVSVCALALLISRRVADNLDHYRRQFSRRAELEMADMFIFTSGRQVVILTLVLLLLVPVLLELLFQLPVVTAAGIVVTLFTPHLMFNHLRKARLKKFEEQLPDAFMLLSSSLQSGASLNMALENVVHQSPAPLNQEFGLLIKNIRLGVTLEEALIKLEKRLPLPSFIMASSAIRISREVGGNLVETINGMAAMLRRKKVMEGKIDSLTAQGRAQGTFMAMLPIMLAIILSFIEPEAMRQLYTTRNGLMVLAVMVVMEVLGFMFIKKITRIDA
;
A
#
# COMPACT_ATOMS: atom_id res chain seq x y z
N MET A 1 -7.47 39.08 -22.74
CA MET A 1 -8.62 39.17 -21.80
C MET A 1 -9.37 37.86 -21.64
N ALA A 2 -9.74 37.14 -22.71
CA ALA A 2 -10.44 35.85 -22.61
C ALA A 2 -9.71 34.77 -21.77
N ALA A 3 -8.38 34.67 -21.89
CA ALA A 3 -7.57 33.71 -21.12
C ALA A 3 -7.59 33.96 -19.59
N VAL A 4 -7.68 35.22 -19.16
CA VAL A 4 -7.73 35.59 -17.73
C VAL A 4 -9.09 35.24 -17.13
N TRP A 5 -10.17 35.45 -17.89
CA TRP A 5 -11.52 35.04 -17.50
C TRP A 5 -11.68 33.52 -17.42
N LEU A 6 -11.04 32.77 -18.34
CA LEU A 6 -11.04 31.31 -18.29
C LEU A 6 -10.31 30.77 -17.04
N VAL A 7 -9.18 31.36 -16.67
CA VAL A 7 -8.42 30.97 -15.47
C VAL A 7 -9.19 31.31 -14.18
N LEU A 8 -9.87 32.46 -14.12
CA LEU A 8 -10.70 32.85 -12.97
C LEU A 8 -11.94 31.96 -12.81
N CYS A 9 -12.61 31.60 -13.92
CA CYS A 9 -13.72 30.66 -13.89
C CYS A 9 -13.27 29.24 -13.48
N ALA A 10 -12.10 28.79 -13.94
CA ALA A 10 -11.52 27.51 -13.53
C ALA A 10 -11.16 27.47 -12.04
N LEU A 11 -10.61 28.56 -11.49
CA LEU A 11 -10.32 28.70 -10.06
C LEU A 11 -11.60 28.70 -9.20
N LEU A 12 -12.64 29.42 -9.62
CA LEU A 12 -13.93 29.45 -8.91
C LEU A 12 -14.65 28.11 -8.94
N LEU A 13 -14.61 27.39 -10.07
CA LEU A 13 -15.11 26.02 -10.16
C LEU A 13 -14.32 25.07 -9.27
N ALA A 14 -12.98 25.15 -9.27
CA ALA A 14 -12.15 24.31 -8.40
C ALA A 14 -12.45 24.52 -6.91
N VAL A 15 -12.64 25.77 -6.48
CA VAL A 15 -12.99 26.11 -5.08
C VAL A 15 -14.40 25.63 -4.74
N SER A 16 -15.38 25.84 -5.63
CA SER A 16 -16.76 25.42 -5.43
C SER A 16 -16.89 23.89 -5.32
N VAL A 17 -16.16 23.15 -6.16
CA VAL A 17 -16.23 21.68 -6.14
C VAL A 17 -15.40 21.09 -4.99
N CYS A 18 -14.30 21.73 -4.59
CA CYS A 18 -13.58 21.37 -3.36
C CYS A 18 -14.48 21.53 -2.11
N ALA A 19 -15.24 22.62 -2.03
CA ALA A 19 -16.21 22.83 -0.97
C ALA A 19 -17.34 21.77 -0.99
N LEU A 20 -17.84 21.40 -2.17
CA LEU A 20 -18.87 20.37 -2.33
C LEU A 20 -18.37 18.97 -1.92
N ALA A 21 -17.14 18.61 -2.29
CA ALA A 21 -16.50 17.36 -1.91
C ALA A 21 -16.27 17.27 -0.39
N LEU A 22 -15.92 18.39 0.26
CA LEU A 22 -15.81 18.48 1.73
C LEU A 22 -17.17 18.33 2.44
N LEU A 23 -18.27 18.79 1.84
CA LEU A 23 -19.62 18.64 2.40
C LEU A 23 -20.19 17.23 2.23
N ILE A 24 -20.02 16.62 1.05
CA ILE A 24 -20.46 15.24 0.78
C ILE A 24 -19.68 14.26 1.66
N SER A 25 -18.37 14.45 1.81
CA SER A 25 -17.54 13.59 2.66
C SER A 25 -17.89 13.68 4.15
N ARG A 26 -18.35 14.84 4.65
CA ARG A 26 -18.91 14.97 6.01
C ARG A 26 -20.22 14.18 6.16
N ARG A 27 -21.10 14.28 5.17
CA ARG A 27 -22.42 13.63 5.22
C ARG A 27 -22.37 12.10 5.09
N VAL A 28 -21.41 11.58 4.32
CA VAL A 28 -21.14 10.13 4.23
C VAL A 28 -20.52 9.60 5.53
N ALA A 29 -19.65 10.37 6.19
CA ALA A 29 -19.05 9.99 7.47
C ALA A 29 -20.09 9.91 8.60
N ASP A 30 -21.00 10.88 8.68
CA ASP A 30 -22.04 10.91 9.72
C ASP A 30 -23.04 9.75 9.57
N ASN A 31 -23.34 9.33 8.33
CA ASN A 31 -24.24 8.20 8.05
C ASN A 31 -23.59 6.83 8.33
N LEU A 32 -22.28 6.69 8.05
CA LEU A 32 -21.53 5.46 8.34
C LEU A 32 -21.41 5.21 9.85
N ASP A 33 -21.22 6.25 10.66
CA ASP A 33 -21.17 6.13 12.11
C ASP A 33 -22.54 5.83 12.75
N HIS A 34 -23.65 6.16 12.07
CA HIS A 34 -25.00 5.79 12.48
C HIS A 34 -25.31 4.30 12.19
N TYR A 35 -24.89 3.80 11.02
CA TYR A 35 -24.99 2.37 10.67
C TYR A 35 -24.13 1.47 11.57
N ARG A 36 -22.96 1.96 11.99
CA ARG A 36 -21.99 1.26 12.84
C ARG A 36 -22.54 0.91 14.24
N ARG A 37 -23.52 1.66 14.75
CA ARG A 37 -24.11 1.45 16.08
C ARG A 37 -25.23 0.41 16.10
N GLN A 38 -25.96 0.23 14.99
CA GLN A 38 -27.05 -0.75 14.89
C GLN A 38 -26.60 -2.16 14.47
N PHE A 39 -25.44 -2.31 13.83
CA PHE A 39 -25.00 -3.57 13.24
C PHE A 39 -24.16 -4.46 14.19
N SER A 40 -24.24 -4.27 15.51
CA SER A 40 -23.35 -4.85 16.52
C SER A 40 -23.57 -6.33 16.85
N ARG A 41 -24.53 -7.04 16.23
CA ARG A 41 -24.82 -8.46 16.57
C ARG A 41 -24.63 -9.48 15.45
N ARG A 42 -24.44 -9.05 14.19
CA ARG A 42 -24.13 -9.95 13.04
C ARG A 42 -22.80 -9.63 12.35
N ALA A 43 -22.19 -8.50 12.68
CA ALA A 43 -21.02 -8.01 11.96
C ALA A 43 -19.68 -8.61 12.42
N GLU A 44 -19.63 -9.49 13.41
CA GLU A 44 -18.36 -10.12 13.79
C GLU A 44 -17.80 -11.05 12.71
N LEU A 45 -18.63 -11.48 11.75
CA LEU A 45 -18.21 -12.34 10.64
C LEU A 45 -17.85 -11.57 9.35
N GLU A 46 -18.21 -10.27 9.23
CA GLU A 46 -17.92 -9.44 8.05
C GLU A 46 -17.08 -8.18 8.35
N MET A 47 -16.91 -7.77 9.63
CA MET A 47 -16.05 -6.63 10.02
C MET A 47 -14.55 -6.97 10.02
N ALA A 48 -14.14 -7.99 9.26
CA ALA A 48 -12.74 -8.41 9.11
C ALA A 48 -11.94 -7.49 8.16
N ASP A 49 -12.61 -6.70 7.32
CA ASP A 49 -11.99 -5.68 6.45
C ASP A 49 -11.95 -4.28 7.08
N MET A 50 -12.46 -4.14 8.32
CA MET A 50 -12.68 -2.86 9.00
C MET A 50 -11.53 -2.36 9.88
N PHE A 51 -10.29 -2.80 9.65
CA PHE A 51 -9.11 -2.17 10.26
C PHE A 51 -8.37 -1.21 9.30
N ILE A 52 -8.97 -0.86 8.15
CA ILE A 52 -8.54 0.21 7.23
C ILE A 52 -9.28 1.54 7.54
N PHE A 53 -9.70 1.77 8.79
CA PHE A 53 -10.44 3.00 9.12
C PHE A 53 -9.60 4.23 9.39
N THR A 54 -8.27 4.14 9.37
CA THR A 54 -7.43 5.35 9.49
C THR A 54 -7.17 6.07 8.16
N SER A 55 -7.63 5.57 7.00
CA SER A 55 -7.39 6.26 5.73
C SER A 55 -8.46 6.15 4.64
N GLY A 56 -9.56 5.39 4.79
CA GLY A 56 -10.61 5.34 3.76
C GLY A 56 -11.17 6.73 3.40
N ARG A 57 -11.38 7.58 4.43
CA ARG A 57 -11.80 8.97 4.24
C ARG A 57 -10.73 9.82 3.52
N GLN A 58 -9.46 9.67 3.87
CA GLN A 58 -8.36 10.41 3.24
C GLN A 58 -8.15 9.98 1.78
N VAL A 59 -8.30 8.69 1.50
CA VAL A 59 -8.22 8.11 0.15
C VAL A 59 -9.33 8.65 -0.75
N VAL A 60 -10.58 8.67 -0.25
CA VAL A 60 -11.72 9.22 -0.98
C VAL A 60 -11.54 10.72 -1.22
N ILE A 61 -11.14 11.49 -0.19
CA ILE A 61 -10.89 12.93 -0.33
C ILE A 61 -9.78 13.19 -1.35
N LEU A 62 -8.66 12.48 -1.27
CA LEU A 62 -7.53 12.62 -2.19
C LEU A 62 -7.94 12.27 -3.64
N THR A 63 -8.76 11.24 -3.81
CA THR A 63 -9.27 10.83 -5.12
C THR A 63 -10.19 11.88 -5.73
N LEU A 64 -11.12 12.44 -4.93
CA LEU A 64 -12.00 13.51 -5.39
C LEU A 64 -11.22 14.78 -5.76
N VAL A 65 -10.21 15.14 -4.97
CA VAL A 65 -9.32 16.27 -5.27
C VAL A 65 -8.54 16.02 -6.57
N LEU A 66 -7.93 14.85 -6.73
CA LEU A 66 -7.22 14.48 -7.97
C LEU A 66 -8.15 14.50 -9.19
N LEU A 67 -9.37 13.97 -9.06
CA LEU A 67 -10.35 13.90 -10.15
C LEU A 67 -10.74 15.29 -10.68
N LEU A 68 -10.65 16.32 -9.84
CA LEU A 68 -10.96 17.69 -10.23
C LEU A 68 -9.73 18.46 -10.70
N LEU A 69 -8.59 18.25 -10.04
CA LEU A 69 -7.40 19.05 -10.24
C LEU A 69 -6.63 18.59 -11.49
N VAL A 70 -6.56 17.28 -11.74
CA VAL A 70 -5.82 16.71 -12.87
C VAL A 70 -6.41 17.14 -14.22
N PRO A 71 -7.73 17.04 -14.48
CA PRO A 71 -8.28 17.43 -15.79
C PRO A 71 -8.14 18.92 -16.06
N VAL A 72 -8.37 19.77 -15.06
CA VAL A 72 -8.23 21.24 -15.18
C VAL A 72 -6.78 21.62 -15.48
N LEU A 73 -5.82 20.98 -14.81
CA LEU A 73 -4.40 21.24 -15.01
C LEU A 73 -3.93 20.77 -16.41
N LEU A 74 -4.37 19.59 -16.85
CA LEU A 74 -4.03 19.04 -18.17
C LEU A 74 -4.62 19.88 -19.30
N GLU A 75 -5.87 20.34 -19.16
CA GLU A 75 -6.51 21.21 -20.16
C GLU A 75 -5.79 22.57 -20.26
N LEU A 76 -5.39 23.15 -19.13
CA LEU A 76 -4.68 24.44 -19.08
C LEU A 76 -3.27 24.36 -19.71
N LEU A 77 -2.57 23.24 -19.53
CA LEU A 77 -1.20 23.05 -20.02
C LEU A 77 -1.15 22.62 -21.49
N PHE A 78 -2.00 21.67 -21.89
CA PHE A 78 -1.87 20.98 -23.18
C PHE A 78 -2.92 21.41 -24.21
N GLN A 79 -4.10 21.91 -23.79
CA GLN A 79 -5.22 22.28 -24.68
C GLN A 79 -5.62 21.18 -25.68
N LEU A 80 -5.35 19.92 -25.34
CA LEU A 80 -5.62 18.75 -26.18
C LEU A 80 -6.67 17.87 -25.49
N PRO A 81 -7.91 17.78 -26.01
CA PRO A 81 -9.00 17.03 -25.38
C PRO A 81 -8.67 15.55 -25.14
N VAL A 82 -7.83 14.97 -26.01
CA VAL A 82 -7.36 13.58 -25.90
C VAL A 82 -6.50 13.37 -24.65
N VAL A 83 -5.64 14.34 -24.30
CA VAL A 83 -4.77 14.27 -23.12
C VAL A 83 -5.60 14.40 -21.84
N THR A 84 -6.57 15.32 -21.84
CA THR A 84 -7.50 15.52 -20.72
C THR A 84 -8.39 14.29 -20.49
N ALA A 85 -8.92 13.68 -21.55
CA ALA A 85 -9.71 12.45 -21.47
C ALA A 85 -8.88 11.28 -20.90
N ALA A 86 -7.63 11.12 -21.34
CA ALA A 86 -6.72 10.11 -20.80
C ALA A 86 -6.42 10.33 -19.29
N GLY A 87 -6.23 11.59 -18.88
CA GLY A 87 -5.99 11.95 -17.48
C GLY A 87 -7.16 11.61 -16.54
N ILE A 88 -8.39 11.82 -17.00
CA ILE A 88 -9.61 11.43 -16.25
C ILE A 88 -9.64 9.92 -16.04
N VAL A 89 -9.40 9.14 -17.08
CA VAL A 89 -9.39 7.67 -17.02
C VAL A 89 -8.34 7.20 -16.00
N VAL A 90 -7.10 7.70 -16.06
CA VAL A 90 -6.04 7.35 -15.11
C VAL A 90 -6.43 7.70 -13.66
N THR A 91 -7.08 8.84 -13.47
CA THR A 91 -7.50 9.30 -12.14
C THR A 91 -8.61 8.42 -11.55
N LEU A 92 -9.52 7.90 -12.37
CA LEU A 92 -10.56 6.95 -11.96
C LEU A 92 -9.98 5.60 -11.49
N PHE A 93 -8.86 5.14 -12.07
CA PHE A 93 -8.19 3.90 -11.64
C PHE A 93 -7.28 4.08 -10.41
N THR A 94 -6.91 5.32 -10.07
CA THR A 94 -6.05 5.65 -8.93
C THR A 94 -6.54 5.11 -7.56
N PRO A 95 -7.82 5.22 -7.16
CA PRO A 95 -8.27 4.72 -5.86
C PRO A 95 -8.05 3.21 -5.71
N HIS A 96 -8.35 2.43 -6.75
CA HIS A 96 -8.18 0.97 -6.72
C HIS A 96 -6.70 0.58 -6.52
N LEU A 97 -5.79 1.27 -7.21
CA LEU A 97 -4.35 1.08 -7.04
C LEU A 97 -3.88 1.48 -5.63
N MET A 98 -4.41 2.58 -5.10
CA MET A 98 -4.03 3.10 -3.79
C MET A 98 -4.53 2.21 -2.65
N PHE A 99 -5.75 1.68 -2.73
CA PHE A 99 -6.27 0.69 -1.77
C PHE A 99 -5.42 -0.57 -1.76
N ASN A 100 -5.08 -1.10 -2.94
CA ASN A 100 -4.19 -2.27 -3.03
C ASN A 100 -2.81 -1.98 -2.46
N HIS A 101 -2.27 -0.77 -2.69
CA HIS A 101 -0.99 -0.37 -2.13
C HIS A 101 -1.03 -0.29 -0.60
N LEU A 102 -2.06 0.35 -0.03
CA LEU A 102 -2.26 0.45 1.43
C LEU A 102 -2.44 -0.92 2.08
N ARG A 103 -3.21 -1.81 1.45
CA ARG A 103 -3.37 -3.21 1.90
C ARG A 103 -2.03 -3.93 1.93
N LYS A 104 -1.25 -3.84 0.85
CA LYS A 104 0.09 -4.43 0.77
C LYS A 104 1.03 -3.83 1.80
N ALA A 105 1.00 -2.52 2.02
CA ALA A 105 1.81 -1.83 3.02
C ALA A 105 1.46 -2.29 4.45
N ARG A 106 0.17 -2.45 4.77
CA ARG A 106 -0.28 -2.98 6.07
C ARG A 106 0.18 -4.43 6.28
N LEU A 107 0.04 -5.28 5.26
CA LEU A 107 0.51 -6.67 5.31
C LEU A 107 2.03 -6.75 5.47
N LYS A 108 2.79 -5.91 4.74
CA LYS A 108 4.24 -5.81 4.88
C LYS A 108 4.63 -5.37 6.31
N LYS A 109 3.97 -4.33 6.83
CA LYS A 109 4.22 -3.86 8.20
C LYS A 109 3.91 -4.92 9.25
N PHE A 110 2.84 -5.71 9.05
CA PHE A 110 2.55 -6.86 9.91
C PHE A 110 3.66 -7.91 9.84
N GLU A 111 4.11 -8.27 8.63
CA GLU A 111 5.20 -9.24 8.43
C GLU A 111 6.52 -8.78 9.07
N GLU A 112 6.87 -7.50 8.96
CA GLU A 112 8.05 -6.90 9.59
C GLU A 112 8.02 -6.95 11.14
N GLN A 113 6.82 -7.01 11.74
CA GLN A 113 6.58 -7.09 13.18
C GLN A 113 6.57 -8.54 13.71
N LEU A 114 6.42 -9.54 12.84
CA LEU A 114 6.35 -10.96 13.24
C LEU A 114 7.58 -11.45 14.01
N PRO A 115 8.84 -11.16 13.60
CA PRO A 115 10.01 -11.64 14.34
C PRO A 115 10.01 -11.15 15.79
N ASP A 116 9.67 -9.88 16.01
CA ASP A 116 9.67 -9.26 17.33
C ASP A 116 8.53 -9.82 18.20
N ALA A 117 7.35 -10.04 17.63
CA ALA A 117 6.24 -10.71 18.30
C ALA A 117 6.58 -12.15 18.72
N PHE A 118 7.23 -12.93 17.85
CA PHE A 118 7.63 -14.31 18.18
C PHE A 118 8.77 -14.36 19.22
N MET A 119 9.66 -13.36 19.26
CA MET A 119 10.64 -13.22 20.35
C MET A 119 9.94 -12.95 21.68
N LEU A 120 8.93 -12.06 21.71
CA LEU A 120 8.13 -11.77 22.92
C LEU A 120 7.32 -12.99 23.40
N LEU A 121 6.76 -13.77 22.46
CA LEU A 121 6.12 -15.05 22.80
C LEU A 121 7.12 -16.00 23.43
N SER A 122 8.29 -16.15 22.81
CA SER A 122 9.31 -17.06 23.29
C SER A 122 9.78 -16.71 24.70
N SER A 123 10.13 -15.45 24.96
CA SER A 123 10.60 -15.01 26.28
C SER A 123 9.53 -15.20 27.36
N SER A 124 8.26 -14.92 27.04
CA SER A 124 7.14 -15.14 27.95
C SER A 124 6.97 -16.63 28.28
N LEU A 125 7.00 -17.50 27.26
CA LEU A 125 6.87 -18.95 27.45
C LEU A 125 8.05 -19.54 28.23
N GLN A 126 9.28 -19.06 27.99
CA GLN A 126 10.47 -19.47 28.73
C GLN A 126 10.41 -19.08 30.21
N SER A 127 9.75 -17.96 30.55
CA SER A 127 9.48 -17.57 31.94
C SER A 127 8.37 -18.39 32.61
N GLY A 128 7.82 -19.40 31.92
CA GLY A 128 6.75 -20.26 32.43
C GLY A 128 5.34 -19.69 32.26
N ALA A 129 5.16 -18.62 31.50
CA ALA A 129 3.83 -18.09 31.22
C ALA A 129 3.03 -19.07 30.35
N SER A 130 1.71 -19.11 30.55
CA SER A 130 0.83 -19.83 29.64
C SER A 130 0.82 -19.19 28.25
N LEU A 131 0.54 -19.97 27.21
CA LEU A 131 0.44 -19.47 25.84
C LEU A 131 -0.56 -18.31 25.69
N ASN A 132 -1.68 -18.38 26.41
CA ASN A 132 -2.68 -17.30 26.41
C ASN A 132 -2.11 -16.01 26.99
N MET A 133 -1.39 -16.07 28.12
CA MET A 133 -0.73 -14.91 28.71
C MET A 133 0.38 -14.36 27.81
N ALA A 134 1.16 -15.24 27.17
CA ALA A 134 2.18 -14.82 26.21
C ALA A 134 1.57 -14.09 25.00
N LEU A 135 0.46 -14.59 24.44
CA LEU A 135 -0.26 -13.94 23.36
C LEU A 135 -0.85 -12.58 23.78
N GLU A 136 -1.39 -12.48 25.00
CA GLU A 136 -1.86 -11.20 25.56
C GLU A 136 -0.71 -10.19 25.70
N ASN A 137 0.46 -10.63 26.19
CA ASN A 137 1.64 -9.77 26.27
C ASN A 137 2.05 -9.22 24.89
N VAL A 138 2.00 -10.04 23.84
CA VAL A 138 2.27 -9.58 22.47
C VAL A 138 1.27 -8.52 22.02
N VAL A 139 -0.03 -8.70 22.29
CA VAL A 139 -1.06 -7.72 21.94
C VAL A 139 -0.80 -6.38 22.64
N HIS A 140 -0.40 -6.39 23.91
CA HIS A 140 -0.15 -5.18 24.68
C HIS A 140 1.12 -4.45 24.27
N GLN A 141 2.19 -5.17 23.91
CA GLN A 141 3.49 -4.58 23.61
C GLN A 141 3.69 -4.25 22.12
N SER A 142 2.90 -4.85 21.23
CA SER A 142 3.07 -4.67 19.80
C SER A 142 2.32 -3.44 19.27
N PRO A 143 2.89 -2.70 18.32
CA PRO A 143 2.17 -1.63 17.63
C PRO A 143 1.15 -2.19 16.62
N ALA A 144 0.27 -1.33 16.14
CA ALA A 144 -0.59 -1.66 15.00
C ALA A 144 0.25 -1.85 13.72
N PRO A 145 -0.13 -2.79 12.82
CA PRO A 145 -1.37 -3.58 12.82
C PRO A 145 -1.33 -4.90 13.62
N LEU A 146 -0.18 -5.34 14.14
CA LEU A 146 -0.08 -6.66 14.77
C LEU A 146 -0.97 -6.81 16.00
N ASN A 147 -1.02 -5.82 16.90
CA ASN A 147 -1.89 -5.88 18.07
C ASN A 147 -3.39 -5.97 17.73
N GLN A 148 -3.83 -5.38 16.63
CA GLN A 148 -5.22 -5.45 16.18
C GLN A 148 -5.57 -6.87 15.78
N GLU A 149 -4.70 -7.50 15.00
CA GLU A 149 -4.92 -8.85 14.45
C GLU A 149 -4.77 -9.93 15.52
N PHE A 150 -3.75 -9.85 16.37
CA PHE A 150 -3.60 -10.75 17.52
C PHE A 150 -4.65 -10.47 18.61
N GLY A 151 -5.14 -9.23 18.72
CA GLY A 151 -6.25 -8.90 19.63
C GLY A 151 -7.55 -9.60 19.23
N LEU A 152 -7.81 -9.72 17.92
CA LEU A 152 -8.94 -10.51 17.41
C LEU A 152 -8.73 -12.01 17.64
N LEU A 153 -7.50 -12.50 17.50
CA LEU A 153 -7.16 -13.88 17.84
C LEU A 153 -7.51 -14.18 19.30
N ILE A 154 -7.04 -13.36 20.25
CA ILE A 154 -7.36 -13.49 21.67
C ILE A 154 -8.86 -13.37 21.93
N LYS A 155 -9.55 -12.43 21.27
CA LYS A 155 -11.01 -12.29 21.40
C LYS A 155 -11.73 -13.57 20.98
N ASN A 156 -11.35 -14.18 19.86
CA ASN A 156 -11.93 -15.44 19.40
C ASN A 156 -11.70 -16.57 20.41
N ILE A 157 -10.50 -16.67 20.97
CA ILE A 157 -10.16 -17.66 22.00
C ILE A 157 -11.03 -17.48 23.25
N ARG A 158 -11.22 -16.23 23.70
CA ARG A 158 -12.09 -15.90 24.85
C ARG A 158 -13.57 -16.21 24.59
N LEU A 159 -14.00 -16.21 23.33
CA LEU A 159 -15.34 -16.61 22.91
C LEU A 159 -15.51 -18.13 22.73
N GLY A 160 -14.49 -18.92 23.07
CA GLY A 160 -14.52 -20.38 23.02
C GLY A 160 -14.06 -21.01 21.70
N VAL A 161 -13.56 -20.21 20.75
CA VAL A 161 -12.94 -20.75 19.51
C VAL A 161 -11.59 -21.36 19.87
N THR A 162 -11.29 -22.54 19.32
CA THR A 162 -9.99 -23.18 19.52
C THR A 162 -8.87 -22.32 18.92
N LEU A 163 -7.66 -22.37 19.50
CA LEU A 163 -6.51 -21.61 18.96
C LEU A 163 -6.22 -22.03 17.51
N GLU A 164 -6.33 -23.31 17.20
CA GLU A 164 -6.16 -23.88 15.86
C GLU A 164 -7.08 -23.20 14.85
N GLU A 165 -8.39 -23.16 15.13
CA GLU A 165 -9.38 -22.50 14.28
C GLU A 165 -9.16 -20.99 14.20
N ALA A 166 -8.79 -20.37 15.31
CA ALA A 166 -8.53 -18.93 15.38
C ALA A 166 -7.29 -18.54 14.53
N LEU A 167 -6.23 -19.35 14.54
CA LEU A 167 -5.05 -19.19 13.70
C LEU A 167 -5.40 -19.37 12.21
N ILE A 168 -6.17 -20.40 11.86
CA ILE A 168 -6.62 -20.62 10.47
C ILE A 168 -7.48 -19.45 9.96
N LYS A 169 -8.38 -18.93 10.80
CA LYS A 169 -9.15 -17.72 10.48
C LYS A 169 -8.23 -16.51 10.26
N LEU A 170 -7.16 -16.40 11.04
CA LEU A 170 -6.19 -15.32 10.90
C LEU A 170 -5.34 -15.47 9.63
N GLU A 171 -4.93 -16.67 9.24
CA GLU A 171 -4.23 -16.96 7.98
C GLU A 171 -5.03 -16.56 6.74
N LYS A 172 -6.35 -16.81 6.75
CA LYS A 172 -7.24 -16.37 5.66
C LYS A 172 -7.27 -14.85 5.51
N ARG A 173 -7.12 -14.11 6.61
CA ARG A 173 -7.10 -12.64 6.61
C ARG A 173 -5.71 -12.09 6.29
N LEU A 174 -4.66 -12.80 6.69
CA LEU A 174 -3.27 -12.46 6.51
C LEU A 174 -2.55 -13.55 5.70
N PRO A 175 -2.73 -13.57 4.36
CA PRO A 175 -2.13 -14.59 3.49
C PRO A 175 -0.64 -14.32 3.28
N LEU A 176 0.12 -14.34 4.38
CA LEU A 176 1.56 -14.10 4.44
C LEU A 176 2.27 -15.45 4.63
N PRO A 177 3.17 -15.86 3.72
CA PRO A 177 3.88 -17.14 3.84
C PRO A 177 4.58 -17.32 5.19
N SER A 178 5.22 -16.27 5.70
CA SER A 178 5.91 -16.27 7.00
C SER A 178 4.96 -16.56 8.16
N PHE A 179 3.75 -16.01 8.12
CA PHE A 179 2.75 -16.22 9.16
C PHE A 179 2.12 -17.61 9.05
N ILE A 180 1.80 -18.07 7.84
CA ILE A 180 1.24 -19.41 7.58
C ILE A 180 2.22 -20.49 8.05
N MET A 181 3.52 -20.32 7.76
CA MET A 181 4.57 -21.21 8.23
C MET A 181 4.63 -21.25 9.77
N ALA A 182 4.67 -20.08 10.41
CA ALA A 182 4.80 -20.01 11.86
C ALA A 182 3.55 -20.52 12.60
N SER A 183 2.36 -20.19 12.12
CA SER A 183 1.08 -20.70 12.66
C SER A 183 0.92 -22.20 12.47
N SER A 184 1.34 -22.75 11.32
CA SER A 184 1.35 -24.19 11.07
C SER A 184 2.30 -24.92 12.01
N ALA A 185 3.51 -24.38 12.24
CA ALA A 185 4.46 -24.94 13.19
C ALA A 185 3.87 -25.00 14.61
N ILE A 186 3.17 -23.96 15.05
CA ILE A 186 2.48 -23.94 16.35
C ILE A 186 1.43 -25.05 16.43
N ARG A 187 0.56 -25.17 15.42
CA ARG A 187 -0.50 -26.20 15.42
C ARG A 187 0.08 -27.61 15.45
N ILE A 188 1.06 -27.89 14.58
CA ILE A 188 1.72 -29.20 14.52
C ILE A 188 2.38 -29.55 15.86
N SER A 189 3.10 -28.59 16.45
CA SER A 189 3.74 -28.78 17.76
C SER A 189 2.73 -29.13 18.86
N ARG A 190 1.55 -28.48 18.85
CA ARG A 190 0.48 -28.79 19.81
C ARG A 190 -0.20 -30.13 19.56
N GLU A 191 -0.44 -30.48 18.29
CA GLU A 191 -1.10 -31.73 17.90
C GLU A 191 -0.26 -32.96 18.26
N VAL A 192 1.06 -32.86 18.06
CA VAL A 192 2.01 -33.95 18.33
C VAL A 192 2.53 -33.93 19.79
N GLY A 193 2.18 -32.90 20.57
CA GLY A 193 2.65 -32.75 21.95
C GLY A 193 4.14 -32.38 22.06
N GLY A 194 4.68 -31.73 21.04
CA GLY A 194 6.08 -31.29 20.98
C GLY A 194 6.39 -30.11 21.91
N ASN A 195 7.68 -29.75 21.97
CA ASN A 195 8.12 -28.61 22.75
C ASN A 195 7.73 -27.29 22.05
N LEU A 196 6.61 -26.71 22.49
CA LEU A 196 6.11 -25.45 21.94
C LEU A 196 7.10 -24.30 22.13
N VAL A 197 7.83 -24.28 23.26
CA VAL A 197 8.83 -23.23 23.54
C VAL A 197 9.96 -23.30 22.51
N GLU A 198 10.46 -24.50 22.22
CA GLU A 198 11.48 -24.73 21.20
C GLU A 198 10.97 -24.38 19.80
N THR A 199 9.71 -24.73 19.50
CA THR A 199 9.06 -24.41 18.21
C THR A 199 8.96 -22.90 17.99
N ILE A 200 8.46 -22.16 18.99
CA ILE A 200 8.35 -20.70 18.94
C ILE A 200 9.73 -20.04 18.85
N ASN A 201 10.73 -20.54 19.58
CA ASN A 201 12.13 -20.11 19.48
C ASN A 201 12.69 -20.28 18.07
N GLY A 202 12.51 -21.47 17.49
CA GLY A 202 12.95 -21.78 16.13
C GLY A 202 12.31 -20.84 15.11
N MET A 203 11.01 -20.57 15.24
CA MET A 203 10.29 -19.63 14.39
C MET A 203 10.77 -18.18 14.57
N ALA A 204 10.97 -17.71 15.80
CA ALA A 204 11.52 -16.38 16.06
C ALA A 204 12.89 -16.19 15.38
N ALA A 205 13.78 -17.19 15.53
CA ALA A 205 15.09 -17.17 14.90
C ALA A 205 15.01 -17.22 13.37
N MET A 206 14.11 -18.04 12.81
CA MET A 206 13.91 -18.15 11.37
C MET A 206 13.36 -16.86 10.76
N LEU A 207 12.32 -16.27 11.37
CA LEU A 207 11.73 -15.00 10.95
C LEU A 207 12.74 -13.85 11.03
N ARG A 208 13.59 -13.83 12.07
CA ARG A 208 14.68 -12.85 12.19
C ARG A 208 15.73 -13.02 11.11
N ARG A 209 16.17 -14.26 10.82
CA ARG A 209 17.09 -14.54 9.71
C ARG A 209 16.51 -14.07 8.37
N LYS A 210 15.23 -14.33 8.13
CA LYS A 210 14.52 -13.84 6.94
C LYS A 210 14.55 -12.31 6.86
N LYS A 211 14.15 -11.60 7.92
CA LYS A 211 14.17 -10.12 7.97
C LYS A 211 15.57 -9.54 7.70
N VAL A 212 16.62 -10.15 8.25
CA VAL A 212 18.01 -9.75 7.99
C VAL A 212 18.41 -9.99 6.53
N MET A 213 18.01 -11.13 5.96
CA MET A 213 18.28 -11.47 4.56
C MET A 213 17.58 -10.50 3.61
N GLU A 214 16.30 -10.21 3.83
CA GLU A 214 15.54 -9.22 3.06
C GLU A 214 16.19 -7.83 3.15
N GLY A 215 16.61 -7.39 4.34
CA GLY A 215 17.33 -6.13 4.51
C GLY A 215 18.66 -6.08 3.75
N LYS A 216 19.38 -7.20 3.68
CA LYS A 216 20.62 -7.31 2.90
C LYS A 216 20.34 -7.24 1.39
N ILE A 217 19.29 -7.90 0.92
CA ILE A 217 18.83 -7.82 -0.48
C ILE A 217 18.42 -6.38 -0.83
N ASP A 218 17.65 -5.72 0.03
CA ASP A 218 17.21 -4.35 -0.18
C ASP A 218 18.39 -3.38 -0.28
N SER A 219 19.39 -3.54 0.60
CA SER A 219 20.62 -2.75 0.60
C SER A 219 21.46 -2.96 -0.67
N LEU A 220 21.72 -4.23 -1.04
CA LEU A 220 22.52 -4.55 -2.22
C LEU A 220 21.85 -4.10 -3.52
N THR A 221 20.52 -4.20 -3.60
CA THR A 221 19.75 -3.77 -4.78
C THR A 221 19.49 -2.27 -4.82
N ALA A 222 19.63 -1.55 -3.69
CA ALA A 222 19.38 -0.10 -3.64
C ALA A 222 20.29 0.67 -4.60
N GLN A 223 21.57 0.31 -4.69
CA GLN A 223 22.52 0.95 -5.62
C GLN A 223 22.08 0.76 -7.08
N GLY A 224 21.77 -0.47 -7.49
CA GLY A 224 21.32 -0.77 -8.85
C GLY A 224 19.99 -0.08 -9.18
N ARG A 225 19.05 -0.04 -8.22
CA ARG A 225 17.79 0.72 -8.37
C ARG A 225 18.04 2.22 -8.53
N ALA A 226 18.94 2.80 -7.76
CA ALA A 226 19.27 4.23 -7.84
C ALA A 226 19.92 4.57 -9.19
N GLN A 227 20.91 3.79 -9.64
CA GLN A 227 21.55 3.99 -10.95
C GLN A 227 20.55 3.82 -12.09
N GLY A 228 19.72 2.78 -12.04
CA GLY A 228 18.69 2.56 -13.05
C GLY A 228 17.64 3.67 -13.09
N THR A 229 17.24 4.19 -11.93
CA THR A 229 16.32 5.34 -11.84
C THR A 229 16.97 6.61 -12.40
N PHE A 230 18.25 6.85 -12.10
CA PHE A 230 18.99 7.98 -12.66
C PHE A 230 19.08 7.90 -14.20
N MET A 231 19.44 6.73 -14.74
CA MET A 231 19.50 6.51 -16.19
C MET A 231 18.14 6.71 -16.85
N ALA A 232 17.06 6.25 -16.23
CA ALA A 232 15.72 6.43 -16.76
C ALA A 232 15.22 7.89 -16.73
N MET A 233 15.73 8.71 -15.81
CA MET A 233 15.41 10.14 -15.75
C MET A 233 16.21 10.97 -16.76
N LEU A 234 17.32 10.44 -17.28
CA LEU A 234 18.28 11.17 -18.12
C LEU A 234 17.65 11.71 -19.43
N PRO A 235 16.87 10.92 -20.20
CA PRO A 235 16.22 11.41 -21.42
C PRO A 235 15.19 12.51 -21.14
N ILE A 236 14.46 12.40 -20.04
CA ILE A 236 13.46 13.41 -19.62
C ILE A 236 14.17 14.70 -19.24
N MET A 237 15.24 14.61 -18.45
CA MET A 237 16.04 15.76 -18.05
C MET A 237 16.67 16.45 -19.28
N LEU A 238 17.22 15.68 -20.22
CA LEU A 238 17.75 16.25 -21.47
C LEU A 238 16.66 16.90 -22.31
N ALA A 239 15.48 16.29 -22.44
CA ALA A 239 14.36 16.89 -23.17
C ALA A 239 13.95 18.25 -22.56
N ILE A 240 13.93 18.36 -21.23
CA ILE A 240 13.65 19.63 -20.52
C ILE A 240 14.75 20.66 -20.82
N ILE A 241 16.03 20.29 -20.66
CA ILE A 241 17.16 21.20 -20.88
C ILE A 241 17.18 21.68 -22.34
N LEU A 242 17.03 20.77 -23.30
CA LEU A 242 17.01 21.09 -24.73
C LEU A 242 15.80 21.96 -25.11
N SER A 243 14.69 21.88 -24.37
CA SER A 243 13.56 22.78 -24.58
C SER A 243 13.88 24.25 -24.25
N PHE A 244 14.88 24.50 -23.39
CA PHE A 244 15.37 25.85 -23.10
C PHE A 244 16.52 26.28 -24.01
N ILE A 245 17.42 25.37 -24.39
CA ILE A 245 18.59 25.68 -25.21
C ILE A 245 18.23 25.77 -26.70
N GLU A 246 17.44 24.82 -27.21
CA GLU A 246 17.07 24.71 -28.63
C GLU A 246 15.55 24.58 -28.83
N PRO A 247 14.78 25.64 -28.53
CA PRO A 247 13.32 25.59 -28.56
C PRO A 247 12.75 25.31 -29.96
N GLU A 248 13.43 25.73 -31.02
CA GLU A 248 12.99 25.47 -32.40
C GLU A 248 13.09 23.98 -32.77
N ALA A 249 14.19 23.31 -32.41
CA ALA A 249 14.37 21.88 -32.65
C ALA A 249 13.38 21.03 -31.84
N MET A 250 13.18 21.35 -30.56
CA MET A 250 12.19 20.68 -29.72
C MET A 250 10.76 20.91 -30.21
N ARG A 251 10.43 22.11 -30.70
CA ARG A 251 9.11 22.38 -31.29
C ARG A 251 8.84 21.49 -32.50
N GLN A 252 9.84 21.24 -33.36
CA GLN A 252 9.69 20.30 -34.48
C GLN A 252 9.42 18.87 -34.00
N LEU A 253 10.04 18.45 -32.90
CA LEU A 253 9.82 17.13 -32.30
C LEU A 253 8.36 16.92 -31.89
N TYR A 254 7.70 17.95 -31.34
CA TYR A 254 6.30 17.86 -30.88
C TYR A 254 5.25 18.12 -31.97
N THR A 255 5.59 18.86 -33.03
CA THR A 255 4.61 19.33 -34.03
C THR A 255 4.65 18.56 -35.34
N THR A 256 5.79 17.96 -35.70
CA THR A 256 5.93 17.22 -36.96
C THR A 256 5.55 15.75 -36.80
N ARG A 257 5.00 15.15 -37.85
CA ARG A 257 4.61 13.72 -37.84
C ARG A 257 5.82 12.80 -37.63
N ASN A 258 6.97 13.15 -38.19
CA ASN A 258 8.22 12.41 -37.99
C ASN A 258 8.73 12.55 -36.55
N GLY A 259 8.67 13.76 -35.97
CA GLY A 259 9.03 13.99 -34.57
C GLY A 259 8.19 13.17 -33.59
N LEU A 260 6.86 13.13 -33.80
CA LEU A 260 5.96 12.32 -32.99
C LEU A 260 6.24 10.80 -33.09
N MET A 261 6.63 10.30 -34.27
CA MET A 261 7.03 8.89 -34.42
C MET A 261 8.31 8.58 -33.64
N VAL A 262 9.31 9.45 -33.71
CA VAL A 262 10.57 9.29 -32.96
C VAL A 262 10.29 9.33 -31.45
N LEU A 263 9.47 10.30 -31.00
CA LEU A 263 9.07 10.42 -29.60
C LEU A 263 8.33 9.18 -29.10
N ALA A 264 7.42 8.62 -29.90
CA ALA A 264 6.72 7.38 -29.57
C ALA A 264 7.69 6.20 -29.42
N VAL A 265 8.65 6.05 -30.34
CA VAL A 265 9.68 5.00 -30.26
C VAL A 265 10.55 5.19 -29.01
N MET A 266 10.99 6.43 -28.73
CA MET A 266 11.77 6.75 -27.53
C MET A 266 11.02 6.37 -26.25
N VAL A 267 9.74 6.76 -26.12
CA VAL A 267 8.93 6.43 -24.95
C VAL A 267 8.77 4.92 -24.78
N VAL A 268 8.52 4.18 -25.88
CA VAL A 268 8.41 2.72 -25.82
C VAL A 268 9.73 2.08 -25.37
N MET A 269 10.87 2.50 -25.94
CA MET A 269 12.18 1.99 -25.54
C MET A 269 12.51 2.31 -24.09
N GLU A 270 12.17 3.51 -23.63
CA GLU A 270 12.38 3.96 -22.25
C GLU A 270 11.56 3.12 -21.27
N VAL A 271 10.28 2.91 -21.55
CA VAL A 271 9.40 2.06 -20.74
C VAL A 271 9.91 0.63 -20.68
N LEU A 272 10.33 0.06 -21.82
CA LEU A 272 10.91 -1.28 -21.85
C LEU A 272 12.20 -1.36 -21.03
N GLY A 273 13.12 -0.40 -21.20
CA GLY A 273 14.35 -0.32 -20.42
C GLY A 273 14.09 -0.25 -18.92
N PHE A 274 13.17 0.62 -18.50
CA PHE A 274 12.75 0.74 -17.10
C PHE A 274 12.13 -0.56 -16.57
N MET A 275 11.30 -1.24 -17.37
CA MET A 275 10.73 -2.54 -17.01
C MET A 275 11.81 -3.61 -16.82
N PHE A 276 12.82 -3.66 -17.68
CA PHE A 276 13.95 -4.59 -17.54
C PHE A 276 14.76 -4.32 -16.27
N ILE A 277 15.09 -3.05 -16.00
CA ILE A 277 15.79 -2.64 -14.76
C ILE A 277 14.99 -3.08 -13.54
N LYS A 278 13.68 -2.81 -13.51
CA LYS A 278 12.81 -3.18 -12.39
C LYS A 278 12.70 -4.70 -12.21
N LYS A 279 12.73 -5.47 -13.30
CA LYS A 279 12.70 -6.94 -13.25
C LYS A 279 14.01 -7.52 -12.72
N ILE A 280 15.15 -7.00 -13.17
CA ILE A 280 16.49 -7.48 -12.76
C ILE A 280 16.78 -7.12 -11.30
N THR A 281 16.37 -5.92 -10.87
CA THR A 281 16.60 -5.44 -9.50
C THR A 281 15.64 -6.01 -8.46
N ARG A 282 14.55 -6.65 -8.89
CA ARG A 282 13.62 -7.35 -8.00
C ARG A 282 14.15 -8.75 -7.74
N ILE A 283 14.92 -8.89 -6.67
CA ILE A 283 15.32 -10.18 -6.14
C ILE A 283 14.24 -10.59 -5.14
N ASP A 284 13.46 -11.63 -5.46
CA ASP A 284 12.51 -12.21 -4.53
C ASP A 284 13.30 -13.09 -3.51
N ALA A 285 13.00 -12.94 -2.22
CA ALA A 285 13.61 -13.67 -1.10
C ALA A 285 12.69 -14.80 -0.60
#